data_AF-A0A3N2KDL2-F1
#
_entry.id   AF-A0A3N2KDL2-F1
#
_cell.length_a   1.000
_cell.length_b   1.000
_cell.length_c   1.000
_cell.angle_alpha   90.00
_cell.angle_beta   90.00
_cell.angle_gamma   90.00
#
_symmetry.space_group_name_H-M   'P 1'
#
loop_
_entity.id
_entity.type
_entity.pdbx_description
1 polymer ?
#
loop_
_entity_poly.entity_id
_entity_poly.type
_entity_poly.pdbx_seq_one_letter_code
_entity_poly.pdbx_strand_id
1 'polypeptide(L)'
;MAIDFKKEKISGRSPEFWRGEAKVLPGGFKPTEDFPLGTVVRRATPLFVDFEARTAAVCKSALVLDGGTTTKPRVAKGHYFAVGDCLTKSGDCALSPTISAIDRTNPAYDEITLSAAYTGLAKDNILMESTEATTGDNAKKAEPLHVPNMVESADYEFTGKGLPTLDAAYDVVILYKNVPYPLPAEWLAGNFLKANPNIMFITQ
;
A
#
# COMPACT_ATOMS: atom_id res chain seq x y z
N MET A 1 -6.89 37.19 28.38
CA MET A 1 -6.51 35.96 27.66
C MET A 1 -6.47 36.29 26.17
N ALA A 2 -5.28 36.34 25.58
CA ALA A 2 -5.14 36.56 24.14
C ALA A 2 -5.32 35.22 23.43
N ILE A 3 -6.23 35.15 22.44
CA ILE A 3 -6.39 34.00 21.56
C ILE A 3 -5.32 34.12 20.48
N ASP A 4 -4.41 33.16 20.44
CA ASP A 4 -3.33 33.11 19.46
C ASP A 4 -3.79 32.33 18.24
N PHE A 5 -4.03 33.02 17.12
CA PHE A 5 -4.50 32.39 15.89
C PHE A 5 -3.32 31.81 15.12
N LYS A 6 -3.08 30.51 15.30
CA LYS A 6 -2.09 29.78 14.50
C LYS A 6 -2.62 29.55 13.09
N LYS A 7 -1.92 30.06 12.08
CA LYS A 7 -2.21 29.76 10.68
C LYS A 7 -1.63 28.39 10.34
N GLU A 8 -2.50 27.43 10.06
CA GLU A 8 -2.09 26.12 9.56
C GLU A 8 -1.91 26.20 8.04
N LYS A 9 -0.70 25.91 7.57
CA LYS A 9 -0.41 25.84 6.14
C LYS A 9 -0.68 24.41 5.67
N ILE A 10 -1.86 24.20 5.09
CA ILE A 10 -2.20 22.93 4.44
C ILE A 10 -1.60 22.94 3.03
N SER A 11 -0.71 21.99 2.72
CA SER A 11 -0.20 21.83 1.37
C SER A 11 -1.34 21.46 0.43
N GLY A 12 -1.47 22.17 -0.70
CA GLY A 12 -2.40 21.77 -1.76
C GLY A 12 -2.08 20.37 -2.27
N ARG A 13 -3.10 19.55 -2.48
CA ARG A 13 -2.99 18.17 -2.96
C ARG A 13 -3.65 18.07 -4.33
N SER A 14 -2.91 17.57 -5.32
CA SER A 14 -3.50 17.23 -6.62
C SER A 14 -4.45 16.04 -6.45
N PRO A 15 -5.63 16.03 -7.09
CA PRO A 15 -6.53 14.90 -6.99
C PRO A 15 -5.93 13.65 -7.64
N GLU A 16 -6.12 12.49 -7.02
CA GLU A 16 -5.67 11.20 -7.54
C GLU A 16 -6.59 10.69 -8.65
N PHE A 17 -7.88 10.95 -8.54
CA PHE A 17 -8.84 10.55 -9.57
C PHE A 17 -8.87 11.58 -10.70
N TRP A 18 -8.81 11.08 -11.92
CA TRP A 18 -9.07 11.86 -13.12
C TRP A 18 -10.54 12.30 -13.15
N ARG A 19 -10.82 13.37 -13.90
CA ARG A 19 -12.15 13.97 -14.01
C ARG A 19 -13.20 12.90 -14.38
N GLY A 20 -14.12 12.63 -13.45
CA GLY A 20 -15.17 11.62 -13.54
C GLY A 20 -15.63 11.22 -12.14
N GLU A 21 -16.84 10.67 -12.03
CA GLU A 21 -17.31 10.06 -10.77
C GLU A 21 -16.73 8.65 -10.64
N ALA A 22 -16.06 8.38 -9.51
CA ALA A 22 -15.70 7.02 -9.16
C ALA A 22 -16.96 6.26 -8.77
N LYS A 23 -17.17 5.05 -9.29
CA LYS A 23 -18.31 4.23 -8.87
C LYS A 23 -17.92 3.45 -7.63
N VAL A 24 -18.59 3.72 -6.53
CA VAL A 24 -18.32 3.15 -5.20
C VAL A 24 -19.34 2.08 -4.87
N LEU A 25 -18.89 0.98 -4.26
CA LEU A 25 -19.75 -0.08 -3.77
C LEU A 25 -20.48 0.41 -2.49
N PRO A 26 -21.79 0.18 -2.37
CA PRO A 26 -22.54 0.61 -1.20
C PRO A 26 -22.22 -0.26 0.03
N GLY A 27 -22.24 0.35 1.20
CA GLY A 27 -22.24 -0.35 2.50
C GLY A 27 -20.89 -0.48 3.19
N GLY A 28 -19.78 -0.11 2.53
CA GLY A 28 -18.43 -0.17 3.09
C GLY A 28 -17.93 -1.59 3.38
N PHE A 29 -16.62 -1.74 3.50
CA PHE A 29 -15.97 -3.03 3.79
C PHE A 29 -15.17 -2.96 5.08
N LYS A 30 -15.23 -4.01 5.89
CA LYS A 30 -14.47 -4.07 7.15
C LYS A 30 -12.97 -4.29 6.85
N PRO A 31 -12.05 -3.46 7.36
CA PRO A 31 -10.61 -3.73 7.26
C PRO A 31 -10.25 -5.10 7.83
N THR A 32 -9.39 -5.84 7.14
CA THR A 32 -8.80 -7.07 7.68
C THR A 32 -7.64 -6.79 8.63
N GLU A 33 -6.89 -5.73 8.38
CA GLU A 33 -5.73 -5.33 9.17
C GLU A 33 -6.11 -4.34 10.27
N ASP A 34 -5.45 -4.48 11.42
CA ASP A 34 -5.56 -3.51 12.51
C ASP A 34 -4.51 -2.40 12.32
N PHE A 35 -4.93 -1.28 11.75
CA PHE A 35 -4.09 -0.09 11.66
C PHE A 35 -4.06 0.69 12.98
N PRO A 36 -2.90 1.28 13.35
CA PRO A 36 -2.82 2.11 14.54
C PRO A 36 -3.67 3.37 14.37
N LEU A 37 -4.20 3.89 15.49
CA LEU A 37 -5.03 5.09 15.49
C LEU A 37 -4.29 6.30 14.90
N GLY A 38 -4.99 7.09 14.10
CA GLY A 38 -4.43 8.21 13.33
C GLY A 38 -3.84 7.82 11.98
N THR A 39 -3.80 6.53 11.63
CA THR A 39 -3.45 6.10 10.27
C THR A 39 -4.53 6.59 9.31
N VAL A 40 -4.11 7.17 8.18
CA VAL A 40 -5.03 7.57 7.11
C VAL A 40 -4.79 6.68 5.89
N VAL A 41 -5.76 5.83 5.55
CA VAL A 41 -5.82 5.16 4.25
C VAL A 41 -6.30 6.18 3.24
N ARG A 42 -5.45 6.48 2.27
CA ARG A 42 -5.69 7.59 1.35
C ARG A 42 -6.56 7.12 0.18
N ARG A 43 -7.30 8.06 -0.41
CA ARG A 43 -7.98 7.85 -1.67
C ARG A 43 -7.01 7.29 -2.73
N ALA A 44 -7.54 6.42 -3.58
CA ALA A 44 -6.86 5.63 -4.60
C ALA A 44 -6.04 4.44 -4.08
N THR A 45 -5.81 4.30 -2.77
CA THR A 45 -5.03 3.19 -2.21
C THR A 45 -5.58 1.84 -2.69
N PRO A 46 -4.75 0.91 -3.21
CA PRO A 46 -5.25 -0.34 -3.74
C PRO A 46 -5.79 -1.25 -2.63
N LEU A 47 -6.96 -1.84 -2.88
CA LEU A 47 -7.67 -2.71 -1.95
C LEU A 47 -7.91 -4.07 -2.58
N PHE A 48 -7.83 -5.11 -1.76
CA PHE A 48 -8.39 -6.42 -2.07
C PHE A 48 -9.68 -6.61 -1.28
N VAL A 49 -10.79 -6.59 -2.01
CA VAL A 49 -12.14 -6.76 -1.46
C VAL A 49 -12.55 -8.21 -1.57
N ASP A 50 -12.88 -8.81 -0.43
CA ASP A 50 -13.55 -10.11 -0.34
C ASP A 50 -15.06 -9.88 -0.19
N PHE A 51 -15.82 -10.20 -1.23
CA PHE A 51 -17.27 -10.01 -1.26
C PHE A 51 -18.04 -11.03 -0.41
N GLU A 52 -17.47 -12.20 -0.16
CA GLU A 52 -18.11 -13.23 0.66
C GLU A 52 -17.97 -12.87 2.14
N ALA A 53 -16.76 -12.51 2.56
CA ALA A 53 -16.47 -12.10 3.93
C ALA A 53 -16.91 -10.65 4.24
N ARG A 54 -17.19 -9.84 3.21
CA ARG A 54 -17.40 -8.38 3.30
C ARG A 54 -16.25 -7.65 4.00
N THR A 55 -15.03 -8.03 3.64
CA THR A 55 -13.81 -7.42 4.16
C THR A 55 -13.00 -6.78 3.05
N ALA A 56 -12.12 -5.86 3.42
CA ALA A 56 -11.14 -5.26 2.52
C ALA A 56 -9.76 -5.27 3.18
N ALA A 57 -8.77 -5.79 2.46
CA ALA A 57 -7.36 -5.70 2.82
C ALA A 57 -6.72 -4.55 2.05
N VAL A 58 -5.84 -3.79 2.72
CA VAL A 58 -5.06 -2.72 2.08
C VAL A 58 -3.85 -3.37 1.42
N CYS A 59 -3.77 -3.35 0.09
CA CYS A 59 -2.63 -3.92 -0.61
C CYS A 59 -1.40 -3.02 -0.42
N LYS A 60 -0.37 -3.55 0.26
CA LYS A 60 0.79 -2.79 0.70
C LYS A 60 1.96 -2.93 -0.29
N SER A 61 2.54 -1.79 -0.67
CA SER A 61 3.78 -1.72 -1.44
C SER A 61 4.66 -0.57 -0.95
N ALA A 62 5.97 -0.67 -1.18
CA ALA A 62 6.91 0.43 -0.95
C ALA A 62 8.06 0.44 -1.96
N LEU A 63 8.56 1.65 -2.25
CA LEU A 63 9.69 1.86 -3.16
C LEU A 63 10.98 1.85 -2.35
N VAL A 64 11.95 1.04 -2.75
CA VAL A 64 13.28 1.01 -2.14
C VAL A 64 14.10 2.22 -2.59
N LEU A 65 14.66 2.91 -1.61
CA LEU A 65 15.53 4.07 -1.79
C LEU A 65 16.99 3.68 -1.64
N ASP A 66 17.88 4.57 -2.07
CA ASP A 66 19.31 4.35 -2.00
C ASP A 66 19.87 4.46 -0.57
N GLY A 67 21.01 3.81 -0.34
CA GLY A 67 21.76 3.83 0.92
C GLY A 67 21.21 2.94 2.02
N GLY A 68 20.22 2.09 1.73
CA GLY A 68 19.81 0.98 2.60
C GLY A 68 20.69 -0.26 2.43
N THR A 69 20.46 -1.28 3.25
CA THR A 69 21.10 -2.60 3.12
C THR A 69 20.06 -3.67 2.79
N THR A 70 20.51 -4.90 2.50
CA THR A 70 19.63 -6.05 2.23
C THR A 70 18.86 -6.53 3.46
N THR A 71 19.25 -6.12 4.67
CA THR A 71 18.53 -6.40 5.93
C THR A 71 17.81 -5.19 6.48
N LYS A 72 18.25 -3.99 6.08
CA LYS A 72 17.69 -2.69 6.49
C LYS A 72 17.47 -1.80 5.27
N PRO A 73 16.54 -2.17 4.36
CA PRO A 73 16.20 -1.30 3.25
C PRO A 73 15.60 0.01 3.74
N ARG A 74 15.98 1.09 3.06
CA ARG A 74 15.29 2.37 3.15
C ARG A 74 14.16 2.36 2.15
N VAL A 75 12.99 2.83 2.56
CA VAL A 75 11.81 2.88 1.71
C VAL A 75 11.17 4.27 1.75
N ALA A 76 10.49 4.63 0.66
CA ALA A 76 9.74 5.87 0.58
C ALA A 76 8.61 5.91 1.63
N LYS A 77 8.35 7.10 2.18
CA LYS A 77 7.26 7.34 3.15
C LYS A 77 5.90 7.03 2.56
N GLY A 78 4.94 6.70 3.44
CA GLY A 78 3.53 6.53 3.08
C GLY A 78 3.13 5.09 2.76
N HIS A 79 4.02 4.11 2.95
CA HIS A 79 3.67 2.70 2.89
C HIS A 79 2.83 2.27 4.11
N TYR A 80 2.01 1.24 3.92
CA TYR A 80 1.13 0.69 4.96
C TYR A 80 1.70 -0.53 5.70
N PHE A 81 2.98 -0.87 5.48
CA PHE A 81 3.64 -1.98 6.18
C PHE A 81 3.65 -1.82 7.71
N ALA A 82 3.42 -2.94 8.39
CA ALA A 82 3.45 -3.12 9.83
C ALA A 82 4.48 -4.17 10.25
N VAL A 83 4.88 -4.14 11.53
CA VAL A 83 5.76 -5.17 12.09
C VAL A 83 5.01 -6.51 12.10
N GLY A 84 5.67 -7.58 11.63
CA GLY A 84 5.07 -8.89 11.44
C GLY A 84 4.64 -9.19 10.00
N ASP A 85 4.54 -8.19 9.13
CA ASP A 85 4.24 -8.42 7.71
C ASP A 85 5.39 -9.18 7.03
N CYS A 86 5.06 -10.07 6.10
CA CYS A 86 6.03 -10.73 5.23
C CYS A 86 6.15 -9.98 3.90
N LEU A 87 7.38 -9.81 3.42
CA LEU A 87 7.67 -9.00 2.24
C LEU A 87 8.35 -9.80 1.15
N THR A 88 8.03 -9.48 -0.09
CA THR A 88 8.85 -9.91 -1.22
C THR A 88 9.13 -8.78 -2.21
N LYS A 89 10.16 -8.98 -3.04
CA LYS A 89 10.51 -8.09 -4.13
C LYS A 89 9.69 -8.45 -5.37
N SER A 90 8.96 -7.46 -5.89
CA SER A 90 8.25 -7.56 -7.18
C SER A 90 9.20 -8.03 -8.29
N GLY A 91 8.74 -9.01 -9.08
CA GLY A 91 9.41 -9.64 -10.21
C GLY A 91 10.28 -10.85 -9.87
N ASP A 92 10.73 -11.00 -8.63
CA ASP A 92 11.65 -12.07 -8.21
C ASP A 92 10.94 -13.12 -7.35
N CYS A 93 10.26 -12.62 -6.32
CA CYS A 93 9.47 -13.41 -5.38
C CYS A 93 10.24 -14.58 -4.71
N ALA A 94 11.56 -14.50 -4.63
CA ALA A 94 12.41 -15.61 -4.20
C ALA A 94 12.42 -15.84 -2.69
N LEU A 95 12.25 -14.78 -1.89
CA LEU A 95 12.30 -14.80 -0.43
C LEU A 95 11.08 -14.08 0.15
N SER A 96 10.76 -14.37 1.41
CA SER A 96 9.66 -13.72 2.14
C SER A 96 10.07 -13.33 3.58
N PRO A 97 11.12 -12.50 3.79
CA PRO A 97 11.48 -12.09 5.15
C PRO A 97 10.35 -11.31 5.82
N THR A 98 10.26 -11.48 7.14
CA THR A 98 9.30 -10.79 8.00
C THR A 98 9.88 -9.47 8.49
N ILE A 99 9.05 -8.45 8.63
CA ILE A 99 9.44 -7.17 9.22
C ILE A 99 9.52 -7.32 10.75
N SER A 100 10.70 -7.08 11.32
CA SER A 100 10.91 -7.10 12.77
C SER A 100 10.80 -5.73 13.43
N ALA A 101 11.08 -4.66 12.68
CA ALA A 101 10.97 -3.27 13.15
C ALA A 101 10.86 -2.30 11.97
N ILE A 102 10.25 -1.14 12.19
CA ILE A 102 10.20 -0.04 11.23
C ILE A 102 10.61 1.25 11.96
N ASP A 103 11.73 1.83 11.58
CA ASP A 103 12.18 3.13 12.06
C ASP A 103 11.61 4.23 11.16
N ARG A 104 10.78 5.09 11.76
CA ARG A 104 10.09 6.21 11.09
C ARG A 104 10.64 7.58 11.47
N THR A 105 11.75 7.64 12.21
CA THR A 105 12.31 8.88 12.77
C THR A 105 12.86 9.83 11.71
N ASN A 106 13.41 9.31 10.62
CA ASN A 106 13.92 10.13 9.53
C ASN A 106 12.75 10.76 8.75
N PRO A 107 12.75 12.07 8.45
CA PRO A 107 11.64 12.70 7.73
C PRO A 107 11.56 12.29 6.24
N ALA A 108 12.67 11.85 5.63
CA ALA A 108 12.75 11.58 4.19
C ALA A 108 12.41 10.12 3.82
N TYR A 109 12.65 9.17 4.72
CA TYR A 109 12.46 7.74 4.46
C TYR A 109 12.10 6.99 5.74
N ASP A 110 11.57 5.77 5.57
CA ASP A 110 11.44 4.79 6.64
C ASP A 110 12.54 3.71 6.46
N GLU A 111 13.08 3.18 7.56
CA GLU A 111 14.00 2.04 7.53
C GLU A 111 13.29 0.79 8.06
N ILE A 112 13.16 -0.22 7.22
CA ILE A 112 12.50 -1.49 7.57
C ILE A 112 13.60 -2.49 7.95
N THR A 113 13.53 -3.07 9.15
CA THR A 113 14.42 -4.18 9.54
C THR A 113 13.77 -5.52 9.19
N LEU A 114 14.46 -6.31 8.38
CA LEU A 114 14.03 -7.62 7.91
C LEU A 114 14.63 -8.74 8.78
N SER A 115 13.88 -9.83 8.97
CA SER A 115 14.32 -11.02 9.72
C SER A 115 15.47 -11.77 9.04
N ALA A 116 15.58 -11.66 7.71
CA ALA A 116 16.65 -12.21 6.90
C ALA A 116 17.02 -11.25 5.77
N ALA A 117 18.24 -11.37 5.25
CA ALA A 117 18.70 -10.54 4.14
C ALA A 117 17.94 -10.90 2.85
N TYR A 118 17.38 -9.89 2.18
CA TYR A 118 16.85 -10.04 0.82
C TYR A 118 17.97 -9.73 -0.18
N THR A 119 18.68 -10.75 -0.65
CA THR A 119 19.79 -10.56 -1.60
C THR A 119 19.29 -9.97 -2.92
N GLY A 120 20.04 -9.01 -3.49
CA GLY A 120 19.68 -8.36 -4.75
C GLY A 120 18.60 -7.29 -4.63
N LEU A 121 18.34 -6.80 -3.42
CA LEU A 121 17.53 -5.61 -3.18
C LEU A 121 18.35 -4.35 -3.48
N ALA A 122 17.85 -3.50 -4.36
CA ALA A 122 18.50 -2.27 -4.80
C ALA A 122 17.50 -1.11 -4.90
N LYS A 123 18.02 0.10 -5.12
CA LYS A 123 17.22 1.30 -5.40
C LYS A 123 16.22 1.03 -6.53
N ASP A 124 15.05 1.64 -6.43
CA ASP A 124 13.94 1.58 -7.39
C ASP A 124 13.26 0.19 -7.48
N ASN A 125 13.68 -0.77 -6.66
CA ASN A 125 12.93 -2.00 -6.47
C ASN A 125 11.64 -1.73 -5.70
N ILE A 126 10.61 -2.53 -5.97
CA ILE A 126 9.32 -2.45 -5.29
C ILE A 126 9.20 -3.65 -4.35
N LEU A 127 8.97 -3.36 -3.08
CA LEU A 127 8.59 -4.33 -2.08
C LEU A 127 7.07 -4.41 -2.02
N MET A 128 6.53 -5.61 -1.89
CA MET A 128 5.11 -5.88 -1.72
C MET A 128 4.90 -6.91 -0.62
N GLU A 129 3.74 -6.86 0.04
CA GLU A 129 3.35 -7.88 1.01
C GLU A 129 3.18 -9.24 0.32
N SER A 130 3.66 -10.31 0.96
CA SER A 130 3.72 -11.62 0.33
C SER A 130 3.28 -12.76 1.24
N THR A 131 2.87 -13.86 0.60
CA THR A 131 2.80 -15.17 1.24
C THR A 131 4.20 -15.65 1.64
N GLU A 132 4.27 -16.62 2.55
CA GLU A 132 5.53 -17.26 2.93
C GLU A 132 6.09 -18.10 1.77
N ALA A 133 7.34 -17.84 1.39
CA ALA A 133 8.12 -18.70 0.53
C ALA A 133 8.56 -19.94 1.33
N THR A 134 8.46 -21.12 0.71
CA THR A 134 8.94 -22.37 1.33
C THR A 134 10.32 -22.74 0.81
N THR A 135 11.11 -23.42 1.65
CA THR A 135 12.44 -23.95 1.28
C THR A 135 12.40 -25.49 1.22
N GLY A 136 13.29 -26.09 0.40
CA GLY A 136 13.39 -27.55 0.22
C GLY A 136 12.93 -28.05 -1.15
N ASP A 137 12.79 -29.36 -1.31
CA ASP A 137 12.54 -30.03 -2.61
C ASP A 137 11.21 -29.64 -3.28
N ASN A 138 10.29 -29.02 -2.53
CA ASN A 138 9.01 -28.47 -3.02
C ASN A 138 8.89 -26.96 -2.73
N ALA A 139 10.01 -26.23 -2.80
CA ALA A 139 10.05 -24.80 -2.59
C ALA A 139 9.06 -24.07 -3.51
N LYS A 140 8.14 -23.33 -2.89
CA LYS A 140 7.25 -22.39 -3.57
C LYS A 140 7.80 -20.99 -3.39
N LYS A 141 7.84 -20.25 -4.50
CA LYS A 141 8.13 -18.82 -4.47
C LYS A 141 7.05 -18.10 -3.66
N ALA A 142 7.42 -16.96 -3.10
CA ALA A 142 6.45 -16.05 -2.52
C ALA A 142 5.48 -15.58 -3.62
N GLU A 143 4.28 -15.20 -3.25
CA GLU A 143 3.32 -14.54 -4.13
C GLU A 143 2.80 -13.29 -3.42
N PRO A 144 2.32 -12.25 -4.13
CA PRO A 144 1.63 -11.15 -3.48
C PRO A 144 0.53 -11.71 -2.57
N LEU A 145 0.51 -11.29 -1.30
CA LEU A 145 -0.50 -11.75 -0.34
C LEU A 145 -1.91 -11.44 -0.86
N HIS A 146 -2.04 -10.26 -1.46
CA HIS A 146 -3.26 -9.77 -2.09
C HIS A 146 -2.94 -9.19 -3.47
N VAL A 147 -3.83 -9.45 -4.43
CA VAL A 147 -3.84 -8.78 -5.73
C VAL A 147 -5.02 -7.81 -5.75
N PRO A 148 -4.79 -6.49 -5.83
CA PRO A 148 -5.85 -5.51 -5.67
C PRO A 148 -6.91 -5.65 -6.77
N ASN A 149 -8.17 -5.62 -6.36
CA ASN A 149 -9.34 -5.64 -7.25
C ASN A 149 -10.15 -4.33 -7.20
N MET A 150 -9.93 -3.50 -6.17
CA MET A 150 -10.60 -2.22 -5.99
C MET A 150 -9.60 -1.16 -5.51
N VAL A 151 -10.05 0.08 -5.36
CA VAL A 151 -9.29 1.14 -4.70
C VAL A 151 -10.15 1.88 -3.69
N GLU A 152 -9.51 2.49 -2.70
CA GLU A 152 -10.19 3.33 -1.73
C GLU A 152 -10.75 4.61 -2.41
N SER A 153 -12.01 4.93 -2.15
CA SER A 153 -12.72 6.04 -2.80
C SER A 153 -12.53 7.39 -2.10
N ALA A 154 -12.25 7.38 -0.80
CA ALA A 154 -12.08 8.58 0.01
C ALA A 154 -10.97 8.40 1.06
N ASP A 155 -10.41 9.50 1.57
CA ASP A 155 -9.47 9.38 2.69
C ASP A 155 -10.22 8.87 3.94
N TYR A 156 -9.78 7.74 4.48
CA TYR A 156 -10.32 7.16 5.70
C TYR A 156 -9.29 7.20 6.82
N GLU A 157 -9.62 7.86 7.93
CA GLU A 157 -8.77 7.93 9.13
C GLU A 157 -9.26 6.97 10.22
N PHE A 158 -8.35 6.13 10.71
CA PHE A 158 -8.59 5.25 11.85
C PHE A 158 -8.62 6.06 13.16
N THR A 159 -9.77 6.63 13.49
CA THR A 159 -9.92 7.48 14.69
C THR A 159 -10.26 6.71 15.97
N GLY A 160 -10.53 5.40 15.87
CA GLY A 160 -11.00 4.56 16.98
C GLY A 160 -12.45 4.85 17.38
N LYS A 161 -13.15 5.69 16.62
CA LYS A 161 -14.56 6.01 16.79
C LYS A 161 -15.35 5.45 15.61
N GLY A 162 -16.51 4.87 15.91
CA GLY A 162 -17.35 4.23 14.90
C GLY A 162 -16.81 2.87 14.45
N LEU A 163 -17.52 2.25 13.52
CA LEU A 163 -17.08 1.01 12.90
C LEU A 163 -16.10 1.34 11.77
N PRO A 164 -14.91 0.72 11.74
CA PRO A 164 -13.97 0.96 10.66
C PRO A 164 -14.50 0.38 9.35
N THR A 165 -14.57 1.22 8.34
CA THR A 165 -15.11 0.89 7.02
C THR A 165 -14.27 1.56 5.93
N LEU A 166 -13.90 0.78 4.92
CA LEU A 166 -13.22 1.24 3.70
C LEU A 166 -14.24 1.30 2.56
N ASP A 167 -14.19 2.38 1.78
CA ASP A 167 -15.14 2.62 0.70
C ASP A 167 -14.50 2.21 -0.63
N ALA A 168 -14.82 1.02 -1.10
CA ALA A 168 -14.22 0.45 -2.30
C ALA A 168 -14.86 1.00 -3.60
N ALA A 169 -14.07 1.71 -4.39
CA ALA A 169 -14.39 2.08 -5.76
C ALA A 169 -14.00 0.97 -6.75
N TYR A 170 -14.90 0.66 -7.68
CA TYR A 170 -14.74 -0.42 -8.67
C TYR A 170 -14.56 0.06 -10.11
N ASP A 171 -14.79 1.33 -10.38
CA ASP A 171 -14.65 1.94 -11.70
C ASP A 171 -14.13 3.36 -11.50
N VAL A 172 -12.88 3.59 -11.92
CA VAL A 172 -12.20 4.87 -11.75
C VAL A 172 -10.95 4.97 -12.64
N VAL A 173 -10.64 6.18 -13.07
CA VAL A 173 -9.37 6.51 -13.73
C VAL A 173 -8.48 7.25 -12.75
N ILE A 174 -7.26 6.75 -12.54
CA ILE A 174 -6.30 7.22 -11.53
C ILE A 174 -5.10 7.88 -12.22
N LEU A 175 -4.71 9.04 -11.73
CA LEU A 175 -3.51 9.76 -12.12
C LEU A 175 -2.29 9.12 -11.43
N TYR A 176 -1.52 8.34 -12.19
CA TYR A 176 -0.38 7.57 -11.68
C TYR A 176 0.67 8.43 -10.95
N LYS A 177 0.91 9.67 -11.40
CA LYS A 177 1.89 10.57 -10.77
C LYS A 177 1.43 11.16 -9.42
N ASN A 178 0.15 11.03 -9.09
CA ASN A 178 -0.44 11.62 -7.90
C ASN A 178 -0.62 10.60 -6.76
N VAL A 179 -0.34 9.31 -7.02
CA VAL A 179 -0.38 8.28 -5.97
C VAL A 179 0.99 8.15 -5.30
N PRO A 180 1.05 8.05 -3.95
CA PRO A 180 2.31 8.06 -3.20
C PRO A 180 3.00 6.68 -3.12
N TYR A 181 2.38 5.64 -3.67
CA TYR A 181 2.88 4.26 -3.61
C TYR A 181 3.29 3.77 -5.00
N PRO A 182 4.31 2.92 -5.10
CA PRO A 182 4.63 2.26 -6.36
C PRO A 182 3.60 1.15 -6.66
N LEU A 183 3.35 0.89 -7.94
CA LEU A 183 2.51 -0.22 -8.39
C LEU A 183 3.40 -1.38 -8.90
N PRO A 184 3.45 -2.52 -8.19
CA PRO A 184 4.06 -3.75 -8.69
C PRO A 184 3.44 -4.19 -10.02
N ALA A 185 4.27 -4.72 -10.92
CA ALA A 185 3.81 -5.21 -12.22
C ALA A 185 2.80 -6.37 -12.10
N GLU A 186 2.87 -7.13 -11.00
CA GLU A 186 1.97 -8.25 -10.67
C GLU A 186 0.53 -7.80 -10.47
N TRP A 187 0.32 -6.54 -10.08
CA TRP A 187 -1.00 -5.96 -9.87
C TRP A 187 -1.61 -5.41 -11.15
N LEU A 188 -0.82 -5.28 -12.22
CA LEU A 188 -1.20 -4.59 -13.44
C LEU A 188 -1.33 -5.53 -14.64
N ALA A 189 -2.25 -5.19 -15.53
CA ALA A 189 -2.37 -5.74 -16.88
C ALA A 189 -2.31 -4.56 -17.87
N GLY A 190 -1.10 -4.18 -18.27
CA GLY A 190 -0.88 -2.92 -18.99
C GLY A 190 -1.16 -1.72 -18.08
N ASN A 191 -2.06 -0.83 -18.51
CA ASN A 191 -2.45 0.36 -17.74
C ASN A 191 -3.62 0.09 -16.77
N PHE A 192 -4.07 -1.15 -16.64
CA PHE A 192 -5.26 -1.51 -15.86
C PHE A 192 -4.88 -2.36 -14.65
N LEU A 193 -5.71 -2.36 -13.59
CA LEU A 193 -5.60 -3.39 -12.56
C LEU A 193 -5.90 -4.77 -13.15
N LYS A 194 -5.06 -5.74 -12.82
CA LYS A 194 -5.15 -7.11 -13.33
C LYS A 194 -6.45 -7.80 -12.93
N ALA A 195 -6.89 -7.63 -11.68
CA ALA A 195 -8.12 -8.25 -11.17
C ALA A 195 -9.39 -7.45 -11.48
N ASN A 196 -9.28 -6.18 -11.88
CA ASN A 196 -10.41 -5.35 -12.27
C ASN A 196 -10.02 -4.34 -13.37
N PRO A 197 -10.28 -4.67 -14.64
CA PRO A 197 -9.91 -3.80 -15.76
C PRO A 197 -10.65 -2.46 -15.85
N ASN A 198 -11.67 -2.21 -15.02
CA ASN A 198 -12.34 -0.90 -14.98
C ASN A 198 -11.53 0.16 -14.20
N ILE A 199 -10.47 -0.26 -13.51
CA ILE A 199 -9.55 0.65 -12.82
C ILE A 199 -8.34 0.87 -13.71
N MET A 200 -8.20 2.09 -14.22
CA MET A 200 -7.16 2.46 -15.20
C MET A 200 -6.21 3.51 -14.62
N PHE A 201 -4.91 3.31 -14.78
CA PHE A 201 -3.86 4.26 -14.44
C PHE A 201 -3.40 5.02 -15.68
N ILE A 202 -3.38 6.35 -15.61
CA ILE A 202 -2.93 7.22 -16.69
C ILE A 202 -1.81 8.14 -16.23
N THR A 203 -0.91 8.48 -17.15
CA THR A 203 0.15 9.49 -16.95
C THR A 203 -0.21 10.76 -17.72
N GLN A 204 -0.33 11.88 -17.01
CA GLN A 204 -0.39 13.23 -17.59
C GLN A 204 0.97 13.91 -17.50
#